data_AF-A0A662HSX7-F1
#
_entry.id   AF-A0A662HSX7-F1
#
_cell.length_a   1.000
_cell.length_b   1.000
_cell.length_c   1.000
_cell.angle_alpha   90.00
_cell.angle_beta   90.00
_cell.angle_gamma   90.00
#
_symmetry.space_group_name_H-M   'P 1'
#
loop_
_entity.id
_entity.type
_entity.pdbx_description
1 polymer ?
#
loop_
_entity_poly.entity_id
_entity_poly.type
_entity_poly.pdbx_seq_one_letter_code
_entity_poly.pdbx_strand_id
1 'polypeptide(L)'
;MPYFEFKVTDVLVEAAVVRINVTVSNNATAVITSVKYWVGGKNETYVANPVDGAYDEYNETVTVVVNASNLEAGEYTVYVKAYTDFGVSPDTVICSLVVRGLVKRYNLIALTVKPFKPLMASDLAKAIGPSLQGIWKWDVGSQEFRGFIPGVSPPEDDFTIEMGYGYFIYLTEPAKLVEVKV
;
A
#
# COMPACT_ATOMS: atom_id res chain seq x y z
N MET A 1 1.47 -30.32 12.79
CA MET A 1 0.61 -29.12 12.76
C MET A 1 0.74 -28.50 11.37
N PRO A 2 -0.36 -28.00 10.78
CA PRO A 2 -0.29 -27.33 9.48
C PRO A 2 0.62 -26.11 9.58
N TYR A 3 1.59 -26.04 8.68
CA TYR A 3 2.46 -24.88 8.48
C TYR A 3 1.83 -23.99 7.41
N PHE A 4 1.78 -22.68 7.68
CA PHE A 4 1.22 -21.69 6.77
C PHE A 4 2.33 -20.80 6.22
N GLU A 5 2.25 -20.48 4.93
CA GLU A 5 3.11 -19.50 4.27
C GLU A 5 2.26 -18.34 3.77
N PHE A 6 2.74 -17.11 3.93
CA PHE A 6 2.10 -15.89 3.46
C PHE A 6 3.05 -15.14 2.56
N LYS A 7 2.58 -14.79 1.36
CA LYS A 7 3.36 -14.06 0.36
C LYS A 7 2.56 -12.87 -0.14
N VAL A 8 3.08 -11.66 0.07
CA VAL A 8 2.55 -10.46 -0.57
C VAL A 8 2.89 -10.51 -2.06
N THR A 9 1.87 -10.39 -2.91
CA THR A 9 2.00 -10.51 -4.37
C THR A 9 1.74 -9.20 -5.10
N ASP A 10 0.92 -8.31 -4.53
CA ASP A 10 0.73 -6.96 -5.05
C ASP A 10 0.39 -5.97 -3.94
N VAL A 11 0.74 -4.70 -4.18
CA VAL A 11 0.38 -3.57 -3.34
C VAL A 11 -0.12 -2.43 -4.24
N LEU A 12 -1.28 -1.90 -3.92
CA LEU A 12 -1.88 -0.73 -4.55
C LEU A 12 -2.30 0.26 -3.47
N VAL A 13 -2.04 1.55 -3.70
CA VAL A 13 -2.51 2.64 -2.83
C VAL A 13 -3.30 3.61 -3.69
N GLU A 14 -4.54 3.89 -3.32
CA GLU A 14 -5.42 4.84 -4.01
C GLU A 14 -6.16 5.68 -2.98
N ALA A 15 -5.97 7.01 -3.04
CA ALA A 15 -6.57 7.96 -2.11
C ALA A 15 -6.46 7.52 -0.63
N ALA A 16 -5.24 7.17 -0.21
CA ALA A 16 -4.90 6.63 1.11
C ALA A 16 -5.58 5.31 1.51
N VAL A 17 -6.22 4.60 0.58
CA VAL A 17 -6.69 3.22 0.77
C VAL A 17 -5.64 2.27 0.22
N VAL A 18 -5.08 1.44 1.09
CA VAL A 18 -4.08 0.43 0.75
C VAL A 18 -4.78 -0.89 0.46
N ARG A 19 -4.49 -1.50 -0.69
CA ARG A 19 -4.94 -2.83 -1.08
C ARG A 19 -3.73 -3.72 -1.24
N ILE A 20 -3.71 -4.84 -0.54
CA ILE A 20 -2.57 -5.78 -0.52
C ILE A 20 -3.10 -7.15 -0.90
N ASN A 21 -2.58 -7.70 -1.99
CA ASN A 21 -2.84 -9.09 -2.34
C ASN A 21 -1.85 -9.98 -1.59
N VAL A 22 -2.38 -10.95 -0.86
CA VAL A 22 -1.61 -11.91 -0.08
C VAL A 22 -2.05 -13.31 -0.48
N THR A 23 -1.11 -14.08 -1.01
CA THR A 23 -1.30 -15.51 -1.21
C THR A 23 -0.95 -16.23 0.09
N VAL A 24 -1.89 -17.00 0.61
CA VAL A 24 -1.70 -17.88 1.76
C VAL A 24 -1.78 -19.33 1.30
N SER A 25 -0.81 -20.14 1.73
CA SER A 25 -0.82 -21.57 1.46
C SER A 25 -0.53 -22.37 2.74
N ASN A 26 -0.86 -23.65 2.75
CA ASN A 26 -0.48 -24.55 3.83
C ASN A 26 -0.03 -25.93 3.32
N ASN A 27 0.87 -26.56 4.08
CA ASN A 27 1.45 -27.86 3.71
C ASN A 27 0.51 -29.06 3.93
N ALA A 28 -0.61 -28.86 4.62
CA ALA A 28 -1.58 -29.92 4.92
C ALA A 28 -2.68 -30.03 3.85
N THR A 29 -2.63 -29.22 2.79
CA THR A 29 -3.65 -29.14 1.74
C THR A 29 -5.07 -28.88 2.28
N ALA A 30 -5.16 -28.29 3.47
CA ALA A 30 -6.44 -27.93 4.09
C ALA A 30 -6.98 -26.68 3.41
N VAL A 31 -8.26 -26.67 3.04
CA VAL A 31 -8.92 -25.51 2.43
C VAL A 31 -8.86 -24.32 3.41
N ILE A 32 -8.45 -23.16 2.89
CA ILE A 32 -8.50 -21.90 3.63
C ILE A 32 -9.96 -21.46 3.67
N THR A 33 -10.52 -21.30 4.87
CA THR A 33 -11.93 -20.96 5.08
C THR A 33 -12.15 -19.49 5.38
N SER A 34 -11.11 -18.79 5.85
CA SER A 34 -11.12 -17.35 6.09
C SER A 34 -9.70 -16.83 6.29
N VAL A 35 -9.44 -15.60 5.86
CA VAL A 35 -8.26 -14.82 6.26
C VAL A 35 -8.73 -13.54 6.95
N LYS A 36 -8.32 -13.37 8.20
CA LYS A 36 -8.61 -12.15 8.98
C LYS A 36 -7.37 -11.27 9.09
N TYR A 37 -7.57 -9.97 9.20
CA TYR A 37 -6.47 -9.01 9.36
C TYR A 37 -6.82 -7.89 10.34
N TRP A 38 -5.79 -7.23 10.85
CA TRP A 38 -5.89 -6.04 11.69
C TRP A 38 -4.65 -5.15 11.52
N VAL A 39 -4.77 -3.90 11.95
CA VAL A 39 -3.74 -2.86 11.76
C VAL A 39 -3.32 -2.33 13.13
N GLY A 40 -2.02 -2.38 13.43
CA GLY A 40 -1.48 -2.05 14.73
C GLY A 40 -1.91 -3.07 15.80
N GLY A 41 -2.60 -2.61 16.84
CA GLY A 41 -3.15 -3.48 17.88
C GLY A 41 -4.37 -4.28 17.40
N LYS A 42 -4.69 -5.39 18.08
CA LYS A 42 -5.82 -6.28 17.74
C LYS A 42 -7.18 -5.76 18.22
N ASN A 43 -7.37 -4.44 18.16
CA ASN A 43 -8.59 -3.78 18.66
C ASN A 43 -9.79 -4.01 17.72
N GLU A 44 -9.53 -4.06 16.43
CA GLU A 44 -10.52 -4.31 15.38
C GLU A 44 -9.99 -5.37 14.43
N THR A 45 -10.85 -6.28 13.97
CA THR A 45 -10.47 -7.37 13.08
C THR A 45 -11.41 -7.41 11.89
N TYR A 46 -10.84 -7.50 10.70
CA TYR A 46 -11.54 -7.53 9.44
C TYR A 46 -11.36 -8.88 8.75
N VAL A 47 -12.20 -9.17 7.77
CA VAL A 47 -12.07 -10.34 6.89
C VAL A 47 -11.58 -9.86 5.52
N ALA A 48 -10.51 -10.45 5.02
CA ALA A 48 -10.03 -10.21 3.66
C ALA A 48 -10.96 -10.91 2.67
N ASN A 49 -11.10 -10.39 1.45
CA ASN A 49 -11.92 -11.06 0.44
C ASN A 49 -11.01 -11.91 -0.45
N PRO A 50 -11.39 -13.15 -0.80
CA PRO A 50 -10.70 -13.93 -1.81
C PRO A 50 -10.78 -13.21 -3.16
N VAL A 51 -9.71 -13.29 -3.94
CA VAL A 51 -9.58 -12.59 -5.23
C VAL A 51 -10.45 -13.23 -6.30
N ASP A 52 -10.64 -14.55 -6.26
CA ASP A 52 -11.54 -15.29 -7.15
C ASP A 52 -13.00 -15.33 -6.66
N GLY A 53 -13.26 -14.83 -5.45
CA GLY A 53 -14.59 -14.70 -4.87
C GLY A 53 -15.03 -15.84 -3.96
N ALA A 54 -14.21 -16.88 -3.73
CA ALA A 54 -14.54 -17.98 -2.83
C ALA A 54 -13.35 -18.40 -1.94
N TYR A 55 -13.66 -19.03 -0.82
CA TYR A 55 -12.67 -19.67 0.05
C TYR A 55 -12.78 -21.18 -0.16
N ASP A 56 -12.10 -21.70 -1.18
CA ASP A 56 -12.24 -23.10 -1.62
C ASP A 56 -10.91 -23.80 -1.95
N GLU A 57 -9.78 -23.08 -1.87
CA GLU A 57 -8.46 -23.63 -2.12
C GLU A 57 -7.58 -23.69 -0.87
N TYR A 58 -6.60 -24.60 -0.87
CA TYR A 58 -5.55 -24.63 0.17
C TYR A 58 -4.45 -23.58 -0.08
N ASN A 59 -4.44 -22.99 -1.28
CA ASN A 59 -3.54 -21.94 -1.75
C ASN A 59 -4.38 -20.77 -2.25
N GLU A 60 -4.70 -19.85 -1.36
CA GLU A 60 -5.75 -18.86 -1.54
C GLU A 60 -5.14 -17.46 -1.66
N THR A 61 -5.59 -16.63 -2.60
CA THR A 61 -5.13 -15.24 -2.68
C THR A 61 -6.24 -14.30 -2.23
N VAL A 62 -5.97 -13.50 -1.20
CA VAL A 62 -6.93 -12.57 -0.62
C VAL A 62 -6.48 -11.12 -0.78
N THR A 63 -7.44 -10.20 -0.82
CA THR A 63 -7.19 -8.75 -0.79
C THR A 63 -7.42 -8.20 0.62
N VAL A 64 -6.36 -7.74 1.27
CA VAL A 64 -6.40 -6.95 2.52
C VAL A 64 -6.62 -5.48 2.16
N VAL A 65 -7.57 -4.81 2.84
CA VAL A 65 -7.94 -3.41 2.55
C VAL A 65 -7.79 -2.56 3.81
N VAL A 66 -6.86 -1.61 3.78
CA VAL A 66 -6.62 -0.70 4.91
C VAL A 66 -6.96 0.72 4.49
N ASN A 67 -8.00 1.32 5.09
CA ASN A 67 -8.30 2.74 4.88
C ASN A 67 -7.46 3.59 5.83
N ALA A 68 -6.33 4.10 5.34
CA ALA A 68 -5.42 4.93 6.12
C ALA A 68 -5.84 6.41 6.22
N SER A 69 -6.94 6.81 5.57
CA SER A 69 -7.48 8.18 5.67
C SER A 69 -7.84 8.56 7.11
N ASN A 70 -8.27 7.56 7.90
CA ASN A 70 -8.67 7.71 9.29
C ASN A 70 -7.51 7.46 10.28
N LEU A 71 -6.32 7.13 9.79
CA LEU A 71 -5.16 6.89 10.64
C LEU A 71 -4.41 8.18 10.89
N GLU A 72 -3.95 8.34 12.12
CA GLU A 72 -3.02 9.40 12.48
C GLU A 72 -1.67 9.22 11.78
N ALA A 73 -0.86 10.27 11.78
CA ALA A 73 0.50 10.13 11.27
C ALA A 73 1.31 9.19 12.17
N GLY A 74 2.02 8.24 11.57
CA GLY A 74 2.76 7.23 12.31
C GLY A 74 3.03 5.96 11.50
N GLU A 75 3.60 4.98 12.18
CA GLU A 75 3.89 3.66 11.63
C GLU A 75 2.89 2.62 12.15
N TYR A 76 2.38 1.78 11.26
CA TYR A 76 1.41 0.75 11.58
C TYR A 76 1.82 -0.59 11.00
N THR A 77 1.74 -1.66 11.79
CA THR A 77 1.98 -3.02 11.29
C THR A 77 0.68 -3.68 10.86
N VAL A 78 0.65 -4.32 9.70
CA VAL A 78 -0.53 -5.09 9.24
C VAL A 78 -0.29 -6.56 9.51
N TYR A 79 -1.22 -7.16 10.25
CA TYR A 79 -1.18 -8.56 10.62
C TYR A 79 -2.29 -9.32 9.91
N VAL A 80 -2.02 -10.58 9.58
CA VAL A 80 -3.01 -11.52 9.04
C VAL A 80 -3.03 -12.82 9.84
N LYS A 81 -4.15 -13.52 9.73
CA LYS A 81 -4.35 -14.84 10.31
C LYS A 81 -5.29 -15.66 9.43
N ALA A 82 -4.85 -16.84 9.01
CA ALA A 82 -5.64 -17.76 8.21
C ALA A 82 -6.28 -18.85 9.06
N TYR A 83 -7.46 -19.27 8.63
CA TYR A 83 -8.28 -20.28 9.27
C TYR A 83 -8.53 -21.41 8.27
N THR A 84 -8.52 -22.65 8.76
CA THR A 84 -8.97 -23.85 8.06
C THR A 84 -9.85 -24.66 9.01
N ASP A 85 -10.50 -25.71 8.51
CA ASP A 85 -11.28 -26.62 9.37
C ASP A 85 -10.40 -27.42 10.35
N PHE A 86 -9.11 -27.53 10.07
CA PHE A 86 -8.16 -28.36 10.84
C PHE A 86 -7.17 -27.55 11.68
N GLY A 87 -7.26 -26.23 11.65
CA GLY A 87 -6.35 -25.38 12.41
C GLY A 87 -6.35 -23.93 12.00
N VAL A 88 -5.42 -23.20 12.60
CA VAL A 88 -5.30 -21.75 12.46
C VAL A 88 -3.82 -21.40 12.38
N SER A 89 -3.47 -20.43 11.53
CA SER A 89 -2.11 -19.91 11.45
C SER A 89 -1.73 -19.12 12.71
N PRO A 90 -0.44 -18.93 13.01
CA PRO A 90 -0.03 -17.85 13.91
C PRO A 90 -0.43 -16.48 13.33
N ASP A 91 -0.37 -15.45 14.16
CA ASP A 91 -0.50 -14.06 13.72
C ASP A 91 0.78 -13.71 12.92
N THR A 92 0.63 -13.31 11.65
CA THR A 92 1.74 -13.07 10.72
C THR A 92 1.76 -11.61 10.28
N VAL A 93 2.93 -10.96 10.34
CA VAL A 93 3.12 -9.62 9.77
C VAL A 93 3.30 -9.73 8.27
N ILE A 94 2.53 -8.96 7.49
CA ILE A 94 2.66 -8.93 6.02
C ILE A 94 3.31 -7.65 5.50
N CYS A 95 3.18 -6.54 6.23
CA CYS A 95 3.79 -5.27 5.87
C CYS A 95 3.73 -4.28 7.04
N SER A 96 4.41 -3.14 6.88
CA SER A 96 4.26 -1.93 7.68
C SER A 96 3.83 -0.76 6.81
N LEU A 97 2.96 0.09 7.33
CA LEU A 97 2.49 1.33 6.69
C LEU A 97 3.17 2.52 7.37
N VAL A 98 3.62 3.48 6.58
CA VAL A 98 4.07 4.79 7.06
C VAL A 98 3.06 5.83 6.60
N VAL A 99 2.29 6.37 7.53
CA VAL A 99 1.23 7.36 7.27
C VAL A 99 1.74 8.75 7.62
N ARG A 100 1.65 9.69 6.67
CA ARG A 100 2.00 11.10 6.88
C ARG A 100 0.87 12.01 6.47
N GLY A 101 0.63 13.06 7.26
CA GLY A 101 -0.25 14.15 6.89
C GLY A 101 0.42 15.08 5.89
N LEU A 102 -0.33 15.46 4.85
CA LEU A 102 0.02 16.50 3.89
C LEU A 102 -0.92 17.68 4.10
N VAL A 103 -0.39 18.90 4.03
CA VAL A 103 -1.20 20.12 4.14
C VAL A 103 -1.63 20.62 2.77
N LYS A 104 -2.64 21.49 2.74
CA LYS A 104 -3.02 22.23 1.53
C LYS A 104 -1.84 23.06 1.02
N ARG A 105 -1.77 23.24 -0.30
CA ARG A 105 -0.69 23.89 -1.05
C ARG A 105 0.58 23.03 -1.05
N TYR A 106 1.74 23.65 -0.89
CA TYR A 106 3.02 23.00 -1.11
C TYR A 106 3.45 22.13 0.07
N ASN A 107 3.93 20.93 -0.26
CA ASN A 107 4.66 20.05 0.64
C ASN A 107 5.97 19.64 -0.04
N LEU A 108 7.02 19.42 0.76
CA LEU A 108 8.24 18.74 0.32
C LEU A 108 8.22 17.33 0.89
N ILE A 109 8.28 16.32 0.03
CA ILE A 109 8.25 14.92 0.43
C ILE A 109 9.48 14.18 -0.10
N ALA A 110 9.83 13.09 0.55
CA ALA A 110 10.76 12.08 0.07
C ALA A 110 10.22 10.71 0.48
N LEU A 111 10.61 9.67 -0.27
CA LEU A 111 10.34 8.30 0.15
C LEU A 111 11.16 7.97 1.40
N THR A 112 10.52 7.33 2.37
CA THR A 112 11.17 6.85 3.60
C THR A 112 11.33 5.33 3.61
N VAL A 113 10.58 4.63 2.75
CA VAL A 113 10.70 3.18 2.57
C VAL A 113 10.76 2.84 1.10
N LYS A 114 11.47 1.76 0.77
CA LYS A 114 11.54 1.27 -0.60
C LYS A 114 10.15 0.75 -1.04
N PRO A 115 9.56 1.26 -2.13
CA PRO A 115 8.28 0.78 -2.64
C PRO A 115 8.34 -0.70 -3.06
N PHE A 116 7.22 -1.41 -2.94
CA PHE A 116 7.08 -2.82 -3.36
C PHE A 116 7.35 -3.03 -4.85
N LYS A 117 6.87 -2.10 -5.69
CA LYS A 117 7.13 -2.01 -7.14
C LYS A 117 7.59 -0.61 -7.49
N PRO A 118 8.27 -0.38 -8.63
CA PRO A 118 8.64 0.97 -9.07
C PRO A 118 7.45 1.92 -8.97
N LEU A 119 7.63 3.04 -8.26
CA LEU A 119 6.58 4.02 -8.03
C LEU A 119 6.71 5.13 -9.07
N MET A 120 5.70 5.30 -9.91
CA MET A 120 5.66 6.41 -10.87
C MET A 120 5.05 7.67 -10.24
N ALA A 121 5.26 8.84 -10.86
CA ALA A 121 4.61 10.08 -10.43
C ALA A 121 3.08 9.97 -10.55
N SER A 122 2.59 9.29 -11.58
CA SER A 122 1.17 8.96 -11.72
C SER A 122 0.64 8.04 -10.62
N ASP A 123 1.43 7.07 -10.15
CA ASP A 123 1.06 6.21 -9.02
C ASP A 123 1.02 6.99 -7.71
N LEU A 124 1.99 7.89 -7.48
CA LEU A 124 1.98 8.78 -6.31
C LEU A 124 0.76 9.71 -6.33
N ALA A 125 0.36 10.21 -7.50
CA ALA A 125 -0.85 11.01 -7.65
C ALA A 125 -2.11 10.21 -7.32
N LYS A 126 -2.22 8.95 -7.79
CA LYS A 126 -3.32 8.06 -7.40
C LYS A 126 -3.33 7.76 -5.91
N ALA A 127 -2.15 7.51 -5.32
CA ALA A 127 -1.98 7.17 -3.91
C ALA A 127 -2.43 8.32 -2.98
N ILE A 128 -2.04 9.56 -3.29
CA ILE A 128 -2.48 10.75 -2.54
C ILE A 128 -3.95 11.09 -2.86
N GLY A 129 -4.37 10.89 -4.10
CA GLY A 129 -5.74 11.11 -4.55
C GLY A 129 -5.95 12.48 -5.23
N PRO A 130 -7.21 12.86 -5.47
CA PRO A 130 -7.57 13.96 -6.38
C PRO A 130 -7.16 15.36 -5.90
N SER A 131 -6.71 15.50 -4.64
CA SER A 131 -6.21 16.78 -4.15
C SER A 131 -4.86 17.15 -4.75
N LEU A 132 -4.04 16.18 -5.17
CA LEU A 132 -2.71 16.43 -5.73
C LEU A 132 -2.81 16.96 -7.16
N GLN A 133 -2.26 18.15 -7.41
CA GLN A 133 -2.32 18.84 -8.72
C GLN A 133 -0.98 18.87 -9.45
N GLY A 134 0.12 18.55 -8.78
CA GLY A 134 1.43 18.60 -9.41
C GLY A 134 2.52 18.01 -8.54
N ILE A 135 3.50 17.42 -9.20
CA ILE A 135 4.70 16.82 -8.62
C ILE A 135 5.89 17.38 -9.40
N TRP A 136 6.88 17.92 -8.70
CA TRP A 136 8.10 18.44 -9.30
C TRP A 136 9.32 17.80 -8.66
N LYS A 137 10.30 17.43 -9.50
CA LYS A 137 11.63 17.01 -9.08
C LYS A 137 12.71 17.88 -9.73
N TRP A 138 13.84 18.03 -9.06
CA TRP A 138 15.03 18.59 -9.68
C TRP A 138 15.69 17.54 -10.57
N ASP A 139 15.86 17.85 -11.86
CA ASP A 139 16.65 17.03 -12.78
C ASP A 139 18.10 17.49 -12.78
N VAL A 140 19.00 16.63 -12.29
CA VAL A 140 20.43 16.95 -12.17
C VAL A 140 21.10 17.03 -13.55
N GLY A 141 20.61 16.29 -14.54
CA GLY A 141 21.20 16.26 -15.87
C GLY A 141 20.95 17.56 -16.64
N SER A 142 19.69 18.02 -16.64
CA SER A 142 19.32 19.26 -17.32
C SER A 142 19.48 20.52 -16.44
N GLN A 143 19.67 20.37 -15.12
CA GLN A 143 19.67 21.49 -14.17
C GLN A 143 18.36 22.29 -14.18
N GLU A 144 17.23 21.59 -14.31
CA GLU A 144 15.89 22.19 -14.38
C GLU A 144 14.89 21.39 -13.54
N PHE A 145 13.75 22.01 -13.22
CA PHE A 145 12.63 21.27 -12.63
C PHE A 145 11.86 20.52 -13.70
N ARG A 146 11.65 19.22 -13.48
CA ARG A 146 10.71 18.41 -14.25
C ARG A 146 9.41 18.25 -13.46
N GLY A 147 8.29 18.49 -14.12
CA GLY A 147 6.96 18.45 -13.52
C GLY A 147 6.08 17.34 -14.09
N PHE A 148 5.18 16.82 -13.26
CA PHE A 148 4.08 15.95 -13.66
C PHE A 148 2.77 16.50 -13.09
N ILE A 149 1.77 16.70 -13.95
CA ILE A 149 0.44 17.21 -13.60
C ILE A 149 -0.59 16.12 -13.93
N PRO A 150 -1.27 15.53 -12.92
CA PRO A 150 -2.24 14.47 -13.15
C PRO A 150 -3.37 14.91 -14.11
N GLY A 151 -3.64 14.09 -15.13
CA GLY A 151 -4.69 14.37 -16.12
C GLY A 151 -4.33 15.42 -17.18
N VAL A 152 -3.12 16.01 -17.12
CA VAL A 152 -2.64 17.00 -18.10
C VAL A 152 -1.33 16.56 -18.73
N SER A 153 -0.36 16.10 -17.93
CA SER A 153 0.93 15.62 -18.42
C SER A 153 0.78 14.36 -19.28
N PRO A 154 1.47 14.28 -20.43
CA PRO A 154 1.49 13.09 -21.25
C PRO A 154 2.35 11.97 -20.62
N PRO A 155 2.27 10.71 -21.09
CA PRO A 155 2.98 9.58 -20.49
C PRO A 155 4.50 9.75 -20.40
N GLU A 156 5.12 10.45 -21.35
CA GLU A 156 6.56 10.73 -21.37
C GLU A 156 7.02 11.64 -20.21
N ASP A 157 6.12 12.38 -19.58
CA ASP A 157 6.41 13.20 -18.39
C ASP A 157 6.29 12.41 -17.08
N ASP A 158 5.75 11.18 -17.12
CA ASP A 158 5.66 10.32 -15.96
C ASP A 158 7.04 9.76 -15.61
N PHE A 159 7.58 10.22 -14.48
CA PHE A 159 8.90 9.84 -14.01
C PHE A 159 8.83 8.98 -12.75
N THR A 160 9.84 8.14 -12.56
CA THR A 160 9.99 7.36 -11.33
C THR A 160 10.22 8.25 -10.12
N ILE A 161 9.56 7.92 -9.02
CA ILE A 161 9.80 8.42 -7.67
C ILE A 161 10.83 7.51 -7.00
N GLU A 162 11.95 8.09 -6.57
CA GLU A 162 13.17 7.38 -6.20
C GLU A 162 13.54 7.70 -4.75
N MET A 163 14.09 6.70 -4.06
CA MET A 163 14.66 6.88 -2.73
C MET A 163 15.83 7.88 -2.79
N GLY A 164 15.91 8.76 -1.78
CA GLY A 164 16.97 9.75 -1.66
C GLY A 164 16.73 11.07 -2.41
N TYR A 165 15.63 11.18 -3.18
CA TYR A 165 15.24 12.43 -3.85
C TYR A 165 14.11 13.14 -3.12
N GLY A 166 14.13 14.47 -3.18
CA GLY A 166 13.05 15.34 -2.71
C GLY A 166 12.11 15.74 -3.84
N TYR A 167 10.81 15.76 -3.55
CA TYR A 167 9.76 16.13 -4.48
C TYR A 167 8.90 17.23 -3.89
N PHE A 168 8.71 18.31 -4.64
CA PHE A 168 7.69 19.30 -4.31
C PHE A 168 6.36 18.81 -4.85
N ILE A 169 5.32 18.88 -4.03
CA ILE A 169 3.96 18.56 -4.45
C ILE A 169 3.02 19.70 -4.08
N TYR A 170 1.97 19.90 -4.87
CA TYR A 170 0.93 20.89 -4.59
C TYR A 170 -0.42 20.20 -4.43
N LEU A 171 -1.11 20.50 -3.33
CA LEU A 171 -2.44 19.96 -3.04
C LEU A 171 -3.49 21.08 -2.95
N THR A 172 -4.70 20.80 -3.44
CA THR A 172 -5.86 21.68 -3.26
C THR A 172 -6.49 21.58 -1.87
N GLU A 173 -6.36 20.43 -1.20
CA GLU A 173 -6.86 20.15 0.15
C GLU A 173 -5.87 19.23 0.90
N PRO A 174 -5.88 19.20 2.25
CA PRO A 174 -5.06 18.25 3.01
C PRO A 174 -5.32 16.80 2.60
N ALA A 175 -4.29 15.95 2.68
CA ALA A 175 -4.39 14.54 2.32
C ALA A 175 -3.40 13.70 3.14
N LYS A 176 -3.33 12.40 2.84
CA LYS A 176 -2.36 11.49 3.45
C LYS A 176 -1.42 10.94 2.38
N LEU A 177 -0.14 10.86 2.71
CA LEU A 177 0.83 10.04 2.00
C LEU A 177 0.98 8.74 2.79
N VAL A 178 0.79 7.61 2.10
CA VAL A 178 0.89 6.28 2.71
C VAL A 178 1.93 5.48 1.94
N GLU A 179 3.02 5.13 2.60
CA GLU A 179 4.02 4.22 2.04
C GLU A 179 3.86 2.82 2.66
N VAL A 180 4.12 1.78 1.87
CA VAL A 180 3.99 0.38 2.28
C VAL A 180 5.36 -0.29 2.18
N LYS A 181 5.83 -0.81 3.32
CA LYS A 181 7.04 -1.61 3.43
C LYS A 181 6.64 -3.07 3.64
N VAL A 182 6.88 -3.90 2.64
CA VAL A 182 6.69 -5.36 2.69
C VAL A 182 7.97 -6.01 3.20
#